data_AF-A0A4R1B6V2-F1
#
_entry.id   AF-A0A4R1B6V2-F1
#
_cell.length_a   1.000
_cell.length_b   1.000
_cell.length_c   1.000
_cell.angle_alpha   90.00
_cell.angle_beta   90.00
_cell.angle_gamma   90.00
#
_symmetry.space_group_name_H-M   'P 1'
#
loop_
_entity.id
_entity.type
_entity.pdbx_description
1 polymer ?
#
loop_
_entity_poly.entity_id
_entity_poly.type
_entity_poly.pdbx_seq_one_letter_code
_entity_poly.pdbx_strand_id
1 'polypeptide(L)'
;MKRTSLLLLTALVAFSSAFAAPRKHKTSVRTGRTAAVVFPVAGKKSIIRDKWGASRDGGIRRHKGIDIHARKGTPVVALTDGRIVERAQMPIGGKTLWLKSAHQGWTAYYAHLDKQYVREGQWVHKGQVIGTVGNTGNARTTPSHLHFGVTKGSHWVNPLPYVKGAPKVLAAAPSSKKKSKRGQA
;
A
#
# COMPACT_ATOMS: atom_id res chain seq x y z
N MET A 1 -2.24 -75.93 -34.47
CA MET A 1 -2.30 -74.59 -35.11
C MET A 1 -2.70 -73.57 -34.05
N LYS A 2 -1.90 -72.50 -33.96
CA LYS A 2 -1.87 -71.47 -32.91
C LYS A 2 -3.07 -70.53 -33.00
N ARG A 3 -3.65 -70.09 -31.87
CA ARG A 3 -4.36 -68.80 -31.74
C ARG A 3 -4.35 -68.32 -30.26
N THR A 4 -3.36 -67.48 -30.06
CA THR A 4 -3.05 -66.50 -29.00
C THR A 4 -4.22 -65.86 -28.27
N SER A 5 -4.17 -65.92 -26.93
CA SER A 5 -4.93 -65.05 -26.01
C SER A 5 -4.39 -63.62 -26.06
N LEU A 6 -5.30 -62.65 -26.18
CA LEU A 6 -5.01 -61.22 -26.10
C LEU A 6 -5.32 -60.75 -24.66
N LEU A 7 -4.28 -60.55 -23.84
CA LEU A 7 -4.43 -59.86 -22.56
C LEU A 7 -4.43 -58.35 -22.79
N LEU A 8 -5.50 -57.69 -22.34
CA LEU A 8 -5.64 -56.24 -22.32
C LEU A 8 -4.91 -55.68 -21.09
N LEU A 9 -3.81 -54.95 -21.30
CA LEU A 9 -3.05 -54.32 -20.22
C LEU A 9 -3.55 -52.88 -20.02
N THR A 10 -4.33 -52.63 -18.98
CA THR A 10 -4.74 -51.27 -18.57
C THR A 10 -3.60 -50.58 -17.83
N ALA A 11 -2.99 -49.56 -18.45
CA ALA A 11 -2.01 -48.70 -17.80
C ALA A 11 -2.71 -47.61 -16.97
N LEU A 12 -2.59 -47.68 -15.65
CA LEU A 12 -3.07 -46.66 -14.72
C LEU A 12 -2.00 -45.58 -14.57
N VAL A 13 -2.24 -44.38 -15.14
CA VAL A 13 -1.34 -43.23 -14.97
C VAL A 13 -1.70 -42.50 -13.69
N ALA A 14 -0.90 -42.67 -12.63
CA ALA A 14 -1.02 -41.90 -11.40
C ALA A 14 -0.40 -40.51 -11.58
N PHE A 15 -1.23 -39.46 -11.64
CA PHE A 15 -0.78 -38.07 -11.58
C PHE A 15 -0.53 -37.69 -10.10
N SER A 16 0.72 -37.78 -9.64
CA SER A 16 1.12 -37.23 -8.35
C SER A 16 1.19 -35.71 -8.43
N SER A 17 0.14 -35.02 -7.97
CA SER A 17 0.18 -33.59 -7.72
C SER A 17 1.03 -33.30 -6.48
N ALA A 18 2.31 -33.02 -6.66
CA ALA A 18 3.17 -32.50 -5.61
C ALA A 18 2.74 -31.05 -5.28
N PHE A 19 1.98 -30.89 -4.20
CA PHE A 19 1.70 -29.60 -3.60
C PHE A 19 2.99 -29.08 -2.95
N ALA A 20 3.73 -28.23 -3.65
CA ALA A 20 4.88 -27.54 -3.09
C ALA A 20 4.41 -26.58 -1.99
N ALA A 21 4.75 -26.88 -0.73
CA ALA A 21 4.46 -26.03 0.42
C ALA A 21 5.09 -24.63 0.24
N PRO A 22 4.43 -23.55 0.71
CA PRO A 22 4.96 -22.21 0.59
C PRO A 22 6.28 -22.06 1.38
N ARG A 23 7.34 -21.67 0.68
CA ARG A 23 8.64 -21.34 1.28
C ARG A 23 8.45 -20.17 2.26
N LYS A 24 8.59 -20.45 3.56
CA LYS A 24 8.67 -19.41 4.59
C LYS A 24 9.96 -18.62 4.37
N HIS A 25 9.86 -17.43 3.79
CA HIS A 25 10.96 -16.48 3.81
C HIS A 25 11.17 -16.03 5.25
N LYS A 26 12.18 -16.61 5.93
CA LYS A 26 12.66 -16.15 7.23
C LYS A 26 13.37 -14.81 7.02
N THR A 27 12.63 -13.71 7.10
CA THR A 27 13.23 -12.39 7.27
C THR A 27 13.77 -12.29 8.69
N SER A 28 15.09 -12.28 8.84
CA SER A 28 15.75 -11.98 10.10
C SER A 28 15.42 -10.54 10.50
N VAL A 29 14.62 -10.36 11.55
CA VAL A 29 14.32 -9.05 12.14
C VAL A 29 15.30 -8.83 13.27
N ARG A 30 16.28 -7.94 13.05
CA ARG A 30 17.16 -7.45 14.10
C ARG A 30 16.32 -6.66 15.12
N THR A 31 16.17 -7.18 16.33
CA THR A 31 15.44 -6.58 17.45
C THR A 31 16.19 -5.39 18.06
N GLY A 32 16.42 -4.35 17.25
CA GLY A 32 16.63 -3.00 17.77
C GLY A 32 15.27 -2.37 18.01
N ARG A 33 15.09 -1.62 19.11
CA ARG A 33 13.87 -0.87 19.46
C ARG A 33 13.25 -0.24 18.20
N THR A 34 12.25 -0.89 17.62
CA THR A 34 11.78 -0.51 16.28
C THR A 34 11.13 0.87 16.38
N ALA A 35 11.48 1.78 15.47
CA ALA A 35 10.86 3.11 15.44
C ALA A 35 9.33 2.96 15.47
N ALA A 36 8.65 3.79 16.26
CA ALA A 36 7.20 3.71 16.45
C ALA A 36 6.41 3.88 15.13
N VAL A 37 7.05 4.47 14.12
CA VAL A 37 6.50 4.74 12.79
C VAL A 37 7.54 4.46 11.70
N VAL A 38 7.08 4.31 10.46
CA VAL A 38 7.92 4.24 9.24
C VAL A 38 7.54 5.36 8.27
N PHE A 39 8.42 5.69 7.33
CA PHE A 39 8.11 6.68 6.30
C PHE A 39 7.02 6.14 5.34
N PRO A 40 5.98 6.91 4.99
CA PRO A 40 4.77 6.39 4.32
C PRO A 40 4.94 6.09 2.82
N VAL A 41 6.06 6.45 2.21
CA VAL A 41 6.39 6.12 0.80
C VAL A 41 7.63 5.22 0.77
N ALA A 42 7.47 3.99 0.27
CA ALA A 42 8.55 3.01 0.24
C ALA A 42 9.68 3.39 -0.73
N GLY A 43 10.86 2.85 -0.48
CA GLY A 43 12.05 3.05 -1.31
C GLY A 43 12.79 4.37 -1.02
N LYS A 44 13.96 4.53 -1.65
CA LYS A 44 14.87 5.65 -1.33
C LYS A 44 14.46 6.97 -1.99
N LYS A 45 13.82 6.90 -3.16
CA LYS A 45 13.55 8.04 -4.07
C LYS A 45 12.21 8.72 -3.78
N SER A 46 12.11 9.42 -2.64
CA SER A 46 10.97 10.28 -2.31
C SER A 46 11.43 11.55 -1.63
N ILE A 47 10.77 12.67 -1.95
CA ILE A 47 11.15 14.03 -1.53
C ILE A 47 9.91 14.75 -0.99
N ILE A 48 10.00 15.33 0.21
CA ILE A 48 8.99 16.26 0.74
C ILE A 48 9.25 17.63 0.12
N ARG A 49 8.30 18.17 -0.64
CA ARG A 49 8.45 19.50 -1.27
C ARG A 49 7.46 20.53 -0.72
N ASP A 50 6.17 20.22 -0.74
CA ASP A 50 5.16 21.13 -0.20
C ASP A 50 4.94 20.83 1.30
N LYS A 51 5.03 21.87 2.12
CA LYS A 51 5.06 21.77 3.58
C LYS A 51 3.74 22.27 4.19
N TRP A 52 3.52 21.83 5.42
CA TRP A 52 2.44 22.31 6.27
C TRP A 52 2.33 23.83 6.25
N GLY A 53 1.11 24.34 6.07
CA GLY A 53 0.83 25.77 6.13
C GLY A 53 1.11 26.55 4.85
N ALA A 54 1.62 25.91 3.79
CA ALA A 54 1.82 26.57 2.49
C ALA A 54 0.52 27.18 1.94
N SER A 55 0.65 28.33 1.30
CA SER A 55 -0.48 29.03 0.68
C SER A 55 -1.11 28.17 -0.43
N ARG A 56 -2.44 28.08 -0.42
CA ARG A 56 -3.25 27.40 -1.44
C ARG A 56 -4.34 28.36 -1.91
N ASP A 57 -4.77 28.16 -3.16
CA ASP A 57 -5.91 28.87 -3.74
C ASP A 57 -5.73 30.40 -3.64
N GLY A 58 -4.52 30.90 -3.98
CA GLY A 58 -4.20 32.33 -3.92
C GLY A 58 -4.05 32.94 -2.53
N GLY A 59 -3.91 32.13 -1.46
CA GLY A 59 -3.80 32.62 -0.08
C GLY A 59 -5.05 32.39 0.77
N ILE A 60 -6.14 31.95 0.14
CA ILE A 60 -7.44 31.70 0.80
C ILE A 60 -7.35 30.52 1.77
N ARG A 61 -6.48 29.55 1.48
CA ARG A 61 -6.35 28.34 2.29
C ARG A 61 -4.90 28.03 2.61
N ARG A 62 -4.70 27.33 3.73
CA ARG A 62 -3.41 26.75 4.10
C ARG A 62 -3.38 25.25 3.84
N HIS A 63 -2.24 24.75 3.39
CA HIS A 63 -2.00 23.34 3.15
C HIS A 63 -2.03 22.55 4.47
N LYS A 64 -3.02 21.66 4.63
CA LYS A 64 -3.25 20.84 5.83
C LYS A 64 -2.52 19.50 5.78
N GLY A 65 -1.32 19.48 5.23
CA GLY A 65 -0.54 18.26 5.04
C GLY A 65 0.87 18.57 4.56
N ILE A 66 1.52 17.54 4.03
CA ILE A 66 2.77 17.63 3.28
C ILE A 66 2.62 16.83 1.98
N ASP A 67 3.31 17.25 0.92
CA ASP A 67 3.33 16.50 -0.34
C ASP A 67 4.67 15.78 -0.52
N ILE A 68 4.59 14.47 -0.61
CA ILE A 68 5.72 13.54 -0.75
C ILE A 68 5.77 13.08 -2.20
N HIS A 69 6.64 13.68 -3.00
CA HIS A 69 6.82 13.34 -4.41
C HIS A 69 7.55 12.02 -4.58
N ALA A 70 7.02 11.18 -5.47
CA ALA A 70 7.64 9.94 -5.94
C ALA A 70 7.00 9.53 -7.28
N ARG A 71 7.58 8.56 -7.98
CA ARG A 71 7.02 8.05 -9.24
C ARG A 71 5.62 7.48 -8.99
N LYS A 72 4.69 7.70 -9.92
CA LYS A 72 3.37 7.02 -9.91
C LYS A 72 3.56 5.50 -9.78
N GLY A 73 2.73 4.85 -8.97
CA GLY A 73 2.86 3.42 -8.68
C GLY A 73 3.86 3.08 -7.57
N THR A 74 4.65 4.04 -7.05
CA THR A 74 5.53 3.80 -5.90
C THR A 74 4.70 3.33 -4.70
N PRO A 75 5.10 2.27 -3.97
CA PRO A 75 4.29 1.75 -2.87
C PRO A 75 4.12 2.78 -1.74
N VAL A 76 2.87 2.91 -1.29
CA VAL A 76 2.51 3.65 -0.08
C VAL A 76 2.23 2.62 1.01
N VAL A 77 2.82 2.83 2.18
CA VAL A 77 2.78 1.91 3.31
C VAL A 77 2.08 2.52 4.52
N ALA A 78 1.52 1.67 5.37
CA ALA A 78 0.98 2.09 6.65
C ALA A 78 2.09 2.65 7.54
N LEU A 79 1.91 3.90 8.01
CA LEU A 79 2.84 4.60 8.88
C LEU A 79 3.11 3.84 10.20
N THR A 80 2.10 3.13 10.69
CA THR A 80 2.03 2.47 12.01
C THR A 80 1.06 1.29 11.93
N ASP A 81 1.05 0.45 12.96
CA ASP A 81 -0.05 -0.48 13.21
C ASP A 81 -1.34 0.30 13.49
N GLY A 82 -2.46 -0.17 12.93
CA GLY A 82 -3.74 0.50 13.08
C GLY A 82 -4.84 -0.07 12.22
N ARG A 83 -5.98 0.63 12.20
CA ARG A 83 -7.19 0.25 11.46
C ARG A 83 -7.50 1.27 10.38
N ILE A 84 -7.78 0.80 9.17
CA ILE A 84 -8.34 1.64 8.11
C ILE A 84 -9.76 2.01 8.51
N VAL A 85 -9.99 3.28 8.81
CA VAL A 85 -11.30 3.77 9.26
C VAL A 85 -12.14 4.37 8.14
N GLU A 86 -11.51 4.70 7.01
CA GLU A 86 -12.22 5.14 5.81
C GLU A 86 -11.40 4.82 4.56
N ARG A 87 -12.10 4.38 3.52
CA ARG A 87 -11.57 4.28 2.15
C ARG A 87 -12.55 4.95 1.19
N ALA A 88 -12.15 6.06 0.60
CA ALA A 88 -13.03 6.84 -0.28
C ALA A 88 -12.39 7.17 -1.65
N GLN A 89 -13.25 7.65 -2.55
CA GLN A 89 -12.90 8.31 -3.80
C GLN A 89 -13.64 9.65 -3.83
N MET A 90 -12.92 10.76 -3.66
CA MET A 90 -13.48 12.10 -3.52
C MET A 90 -12.99 13.04 -4.63
N PRO A 91 -13.74 14.10 -5.00
CA PRO A 91 -13.32 15.04 -6.04
C PRO A 91 -11.96 15.70 -5.76
N ILE A 92 -11.74 16.17 -4.54
CA ILE A 92 -10.50 16.86 -4.14
C ILE A 92 -9.40 15.84 -3.82
N GLY A 93 -9.63 14.99 -2.82
CA GLY A 93 -8.61 14.04 -2.33
C GLY A 93 -8.30 12.88 -3.28
N GLY A 94 -9.10 12.66 -4.31
CA GLY A 94 -8.96 11.50 -5.18
C GLY A 94 -9.22 10.21 -4.40
N LYS A 95 -8.38 9.20 -4.62
CA LYS A 95 -8.39 7.96 -3.82
C LYS A 95 -7.73 8.22 -2.48
N THR A 96 -8.47 8.02 -1.41
CA THR A 96 -8.03 8.35 -0.04
C THR A 96 -8.07 7.15 0.89
N LEU A 97 -7.20 7.15 1.90
CA LEU A 97 -7.27 6.23 3.04
C LEU A 97 -7.10 7.02 4.32
N TRP A 98 -7.87 6.65 5.35
CA TRP A 98 -7.65 7.09 6.72
C TRP A 98 -7.22 5.90 7.58
N LEU A 99 -6.06 6.02 8.22
CA LEU A 99 -5.50 5.02 9.13
C LEU A 99 -5.54 5.56 10.56
N LYS A 100 -6.40 4.99 11.41
CA LYS A 100 -6.41 5.29 12.84
C LYS A 100 -5.31 4.49 13.52
N SER A 101 -4.42 5.21 14.20
CA SER A 101 -3.28 4.64 14.93
C SER A 101 -3.76 3.76 16.08
N ALA A 102 -3.16 2.58 16.27
CA ALA A 102 -3.55 1.67 17.34
C ALA A 102 -3.23 2.21 18.75
N HIS A 103 -2.13 2.95 18.90
CA HIS A 103 -1.59 3.30 20.23
C HIS A 103 -1.35 4.79 20.46
N GLN A 104 -1.37 5.61 19.40
CA GLN A 104 -0.80 6.96 19.44
C GLN A 104 -1.85 8.08 19.41
N GLY A 105 -3.14 7.74 19.33
CA GLY A 105 -4.25 8.71 19.46
C GLY A 105 -4.42 9.68 18.30
N TRP A 106 -3.82 9.41 17.13
CA TRP A 106 -3.95 10.21 15.92
C TRP A 106 -4.42 9.36 14.73
N THR A 107 -4.85 10.03 13.65
CA THR A 107 -5.26 9.39 12.40
C THR A 107 -4.45 9.97 11.25
N ALA A 108 -3.87 9.10 10.42
CA ALA A 108 -3.13 9.49 9.23
C ALA A 108 -4.03 9.47 8.00
N TYR A 109 -3.91 10.50 7.17
CA TYR A 109 -4.63 10.68 5.92
C TYR A 109 -3.67 10.54 4.73
N TYR A 110 -4.05 9.69 3.77
CA TYR A 110 -3.31 9.42 2.54
C TYR A 110 -4.21 9.79 1.37
N ALA A 111 -3.77 10.69 0.50
CA ALA A 111 -4.57 11.16 -0.65
C ALA A 111 -3.81 11.10 -1.97
N HIS A 112 -4.56 11.33 -3.05
CA HIS A 112 -4.10 11.28 -4.44
C HIS A 112 -3.57 9.91 -4.87
N LEU A 113 -3.96 8.83 -4.18
CA LEU A 113 -3.46 7.48 -4.46
C LEU A 113 -3.81 7.04 -5.89
N ASP A 114 -2.96 6.22 -6.51
CA ASP A 114 -3.29 5.55 -7.79
C ASP A 114 -4.12 4.28 -7.55
N LYS A 115 -3.73 3.50 -6.53
CA LYS A 115 -4.42 2.28 -6.10
C LYS A 115 -4.56 2.25 -4.57
N GLN A 116 -5.65 1.63 -4.10
CA GLN A 116 -5.91 1.30 -2.69
C GLN A 116 -5.99 -0.24 -2.59
N TYR A 117 -5.12 -0.86 -1.80
CA TYR A 117 -5.04 -2.33 -1.67
C TYR A 117 -5.70 -2.87 -0.41
N VAL A 118 -6.20 -1.98 0.43
CA VAL A 118 -6.88 -2.30 1.69
C VAL A 118 -8.33 -1.87 1.62
N ARG A 119 -9.16 -2.40 2.52
CA ARG A 119 -10.57 -2.04 2.66
C ARG A 119 -10.83 -1.33 3.98
N GLU A 120 -11.95 -0.63 4.07
CA GLU A 120 -12.41 -0.06 5.33
C GLU A 120 -12.62 -1.15 6.39
N GLY A 121 -12.32 -0.82 7.64
CA GLY A 121 -12.35 -1.73 8.77
C GLY A 121 -11.14 -2.66 8.90
N GLN A 122 -10.28 -2.76 7.88
CA GLN A 122 -9.12 -3.65 7.88
C GLN A 122 -8.03 -3.19 8.86
N TRP A 123 -7.50 -4.12 9.65
CA TRP A 123 -6.27 -3.94 10.41
C TRP A 123 -5.05 -4.08 9.49
N VAL A 124 -4.08 -3.19 9.67
CA VAL A 124 -2.83 -3.16 8.91
C VAL A 124 -1.65 -3.05 9.86
N HIS A 125 -0.52 -3.60 9.42
CA HIS A 125 0.73 -3.53 10.15
C HIS A 125 1.61 -2.40 9.63
N LYS A 126 2.42 -1.81 10.50
CA LYS A 126 3.46 -0.83 10.16
C LYS A 126 4.31 -1.35 9.00
N GLY A 127 4.43 -0.55 7.94
CA GLY A 127 5.17 -0.91 6.72
C GLY A 127 4.42 -1.78 5.71
N GLN A 128 3.21 -2.24 6.04
CA GLN A 128 2.36 -2.95 5.08
C GLN A 128 1.97 -2.03 3.92
N VAL A 129 2.06 -2.52 2.68
CA VAL A 129 1.63 -1.76 1.51
C VAL A 129 0.11 -1.63 1.50
N ILE A 130 -0.38 -0.38 1.53
CA ILE A 130 -1.81 -0.04 1.57
C ILE A 130 -2.31 0.61 0.28
N GLY A 131 -1.38 1.10 -0.56
CA GLY A 131 -1.71 1.72 -1.83
C GLY A 131 -0.48 2.05 -2.66
N THR A 132 -0.66 2.93 -3.62
CA THR A 132 0.45 3.46 -4.43
C THR A 132 0.30 4.96 -4.66
N VAL A 133 1.44 5.63 -4.81
CA VAL A 133 1.53 7.05 -5.16
C VAL A 133 0.85 7.28 -6.49
N GLY A 134 0.09 8.36 -6.59
CA GLY A 134 -0.67 8.72 -7.78
C GLY A 134 -0.78 10.22 -7.97
N ASN A 135 -1.85 10.60 -8.65
CA ASN A 135 -2.24 11.98 -8.93
C ASN A 135 -3.77 12.06 -9.10
N THR A 136 -4.54 11.27 -8.35
CA THR A 136 -6.01 11.28 -8.47
C THR A 136 -6.62 12.48 -7.75
N GLY A 137 -7.89 12.81 -8.07
CA GLY A 137 -8.57 13.98 -7.51
C GLY A 137 -8.12 15.27 -8.21
N ASN A 138 -7.98 16.35 -7.46
CA ASN A 138 -7.53 17.65 -8.01
C ASN A 138 -6.04 17.68 -8.38
N ALA A 139 -5.25 16.68 -7.97
CA ALA A 139 -3.84 16.52 -8.35
C ALA A 139 -3.64 16.01 -9.80
N ARG A 140 -4.70 15.77 -10.57
CA ARG A 140 -4.62 15.12 -11.90
C ARG A 140 -3.66 15.79 -12.89
N THR A 141 -3.51 17.10 -12.80
CA THR A 141 -2.64 17.90 -13.67
C THR A 141 -1.28 18.24 -13.06
N THR A 142 -0.93 17.66 -11.90
CA THR A 142 0.34 17.92 -11.20
C THR A 142 1.26 16.69 -11.21
N PRO A 143 2.57 16.85 -10.94
CA PRO A 143 3.46 15.70 -10.75
C PRO A 143 2.97 14.77 -9.65
N SER A 144 3.12 13.46 -9.84
CA SER A 144 2.64 12.47 -8.87
C SER A 144 3.27 12.64 -7.49
N HIS A 145 2.44 12.51 -6.46
CA HIS A 145 2.80 12.66 -5.06
C HIS A 145 1.79 11.95 -4.15
N LEU A 146 2.20 11.69 -2.92
CA LEU A 146 1.30 11.39 -1.82
C LEU A 146 1.07 12.68 -1.05
N HIS A 147 -0.18 13.14 -0.98
CA HIS A 147 -0.57 14.12 0.03
C HIS A 147 -0.79 13.37 1.35
N PHE A 148 -0.01 13.73 2.36
CA PHE A 148 -0.01 13.08 3.67
C PHE A 148 -0.39 14.09 4.76
N GLY A 149 -1.41 13.75 5.55
CA GLY A 149 -1.87 14.55 6.67
C GLY A 149 -2.01 13.74 7.94
N VAL A 150 -2.10 14.43 9.07
CA VAL A 150 -2.35 13.82 10.39
C VAL A 150 -3.40 14.64 11.11
N THR A 151 -4.33 13.96 11.77
CA THR A 151 -5.31 14.58 12.67
C THR A 151 -5.19 14.04 14.09
N LYS A 152 -5.52 14.88 15.07
CA LYS A 152 -5.82 14.52 16.45
C LYS A 152 -7.26 14.91 16.72
N GLY A 153 -8.16 13.92 16.79
CA GLY A 153 -9.60 14.18 16.74
C GLY A 153 -9.98 14.87 15.42
N SER A 154 -10.69 16.00 15.51
CA SER A 154 -11.11 16.83 14.38
C SER A 154 -10.04 17.82 13.90
N HIS A 155 -8.90 17.94 14.58
CA HIS A 155 -7.90 18.95 14.29
C HIS A 155 -6.75 18.41 13.43
N TRP A 156 -6.47 19.11 12.32
CA TRP A 156 -5.30 18.87 11.50
C TRP A 156 -4.05 19.40 12.19
N VAL A 157 -2.98 18.61 12.20
CA VAL A 157 -1.69 18.99 12.79
C VAL A 157 -0.57 18.84 11.78
N ASN A 158 0.53 19.55 11.99
CA ASN A 158 1.72 19.41 11.14
C ASN A 158 2.18 17.95 11.13
N PRO A 159 2.17 17.26 9.96
CA PRO A 159 2.54 15.85 9.88
C PRO A 159 4.06 15.65 9.80
N LEU A 160 4.85 16.70 9.56
CA LEU A 160 6.30 16.60 9.38
C LEU A 160 7.03 15.94 10.56
N PRO A 161 6.70 16.23 11.84
CA PRO A 161 7.32 15.56 12.99
C PRO A 161 7.07 14.04 13.04
N TYR A 162 6.02 13.53 12.39
CA TYR A 162 5.71 12.09 12.37
C TYR A 162 6.51 11.31 11.33
N VAL A 163 7.03 11.99 10.31
CA VAL A 163 7.73 11.34 9.18
C VAL A 163 9.19 11.73 9.05
N LYS A 164 9.60 12.87 9.64
CA LYS A 164 10.99 13.32 9.60
C LYS A 164 11.87 12.35 10.38
N GLY A 165 12.86 11.76 9.70
CA GLY A 165 13.77 10.77 10.29
C GLY A 165 13.16 9.36 10.45
N ALA A 166 11.90 9.16 10.09
CA ALA A 166 11.30 7.83 10.10
C ALA A 166 12.00 6.92 9.06
N PRO A 167 12.28 5.66 9.39
CA PRO A 167 12.97 4.75 8.48
C PRO A 167 12.09 4.48 7.24
N LYS A 168 12.71 4.49 6.06
CA LYS A 168 12.05 4.08 4.82
C LYS A 168 12.10 2.57 4.68
N VAL A 169 10.95 1.94 4.44
CA VAL A 169 10.89 0.50 4.16
C VAL A 169 11.16 0.22 2.68
N LEU A 170 11.77 -0.93 2.41
CA LEU A 170 11.82 -1.49 1.06
C LEU A 170 10.60 -2.39 0.88
N ALA A 171 9.70 -2.00 0.00
CA ALA A 171 8.50 -2.77 -0.32
C ALA A 171 8.25 -2.70 -1.82
N ALA A 172 7.73 -3.78 -2.40
CA ALA A 172 7.20 -3.81 -3.75
C ALA A 172 5.67 -3.73 -3.71
N ALA A 173 5.06 -3.08 -4.70
CA ALA A 173 3.61 -3.10 -4.82
C ALA A 173 3.15 -4.54 -5.13
N PRO A 174 2.00 -4.99 -4.60
CA PRO A 174 1.42 -6.28 -4.98
C PRO A 174 1.23 -6.34 -6.51
N SER A 175 1.77 -7.37 -7.16
CA SER A 175 1.55 -7.58 -8.60
C SER A 175 0.06 -7.85 -8.84
N SER A 176 -0.59 -7.07 -9.70
CA SER A 176 -1.92 -7.43 -10.18
C SER A 176 -1.81 -8.75 -10.95
N LYS A 177 -2.31 -9.86 -10.39
CA LYS A 177 -2.43 -11.11 -11.15
C LYS A 177 -3.26 -10.81 -12.41
N LYS A 178 -2.65 -10.95 -13.60
CA LYS A 178 -3.37 -10.95 -14.88
C LYS A 178 -4.33 -12.15 -14.81
N LYS A 179 -5.65 -11.93 -14.82
CA LYS A 179 -6.60 -13.03 -15.04
C LYS A 179 -6.26 -13.61 -16.41
N SER A 180 -5.70 -14.82 -16.46
CA SER A 180 -5.61 -15.56 -17.72
C SER A 180 -7.03 -15.87 -18.15
N LYS A 181 -7.45 -15.32 -19.30
CA LYS A 181 -8.61 -15.85 -20.02
C LYS A 181 -8.21 -17.26 -20.47
N ARG A 182 -8.63 -18.29 -19.74
CA ARG A 182 -8.66 -19.65 -20.28
C ARG A 182 -9.95 -19.75 -21.07
N GLY A 183 -9.79 -19.93 -22.38
CA GLY A 183 -10.87 -20.00 -23.36
C GLY A 183 -11.86 -21.13 -23.05
N GLN A 184 -13.11 -20.85 -23.40
CA GLN A 184 -14.08 -21.88 -23.76
C GLN A 184 -14.11 -21.86 -25.28
N ALA A 185 -13.61 -22.94 -25.87
CA ALA A 185 -14.00 -23.42 -27.18
C ALA A 185 -15.07 -24.49 -26.96
#